data_AF-A0A2N2M840-F1
#
_entry.id   AF-A0A2N2M840-F1
#
_cell.length_a   1.000
_cell.length_b   1.000
_cell.length_c   1.000
_cell.angle_alpha   90.00
_cell.angle_beta   90.00
_cell.angle_gamma   90.00
#
_symmetry.space_group_name_H-M   'P 1'
#
loop_
_entity.id
_entity.type
_entity.pdbx_description
1 polymer ?
#
loop_
_entity_poly.entity_id
_entity_poly.type
_entity_poly.pdbx_seq_one_letter_code
_entity_poly.pdbx_strand_id
1 'polypeptide(L)'
;MGLEEFSTWQKNGGIIVSDDLGSAAVRKFFDPMNTSFDARQVIKSALLAGNDLLYTGNILATGDPDTYTTIVRTHAFFVQKYTEDSAFQQRVDEAVLRVLTLKYELYPSFIISNTVTPSAELDNVGTSEGKVFEIARQSITLVSPNLSDMDSVLPEPPQSSERIVFISDMITQQQCSICLDQSISLAENLKDAVEKFYGPGAGEQVESYKLTAYSFEELQKLLNNDNPPEFMKSDLQAANWLVISFTDFKKSSIASTIFQRFFSEQPDLSRNKKIIGFAFNAPYYLDATDISKFTAYYAVYSKIPVYVDVAARILFQEIVPSGILPVSLTSIGYDLITATSPDPDQIIPLMVEKPGEEIGSTETPSSSTEAPLTYKVGDNIPLRTGVIIDHNGNPVPDGTVVRFLIDTKSASGSIEQIETQTINGIARTSYRIQNIGVFNLRVTADPAQISQILNLEITDAGGQITSFEPTLAPTGMATPTATIDALETPENQKLTNHEQGMLSAGDWLLSTIFIFSIASILYWWGWQKQKYSWNPRIPVASILGGYVVYFYFVIGLPGAADGIKNDGSGLILIWVVLGSLVGGGIGYLWYTLERSKKV
;
A
#
# COMPACT_ATOMS: atom_id res chain seq x y z
N MET A 1 -17.51 29.76 20.68
CA MET A 1 -17.63 28.90 19.48
C MET A 1 -16.23 28.41 19.15
N GLY A 2 -15.94 27.12 19.13
CA GLY A 2 -16.77 26.05 18.56
C GLY A 2 -16.50 26.08 17.05
N LEU A 3 -15.60 25.22 16.59
CA LEU A 3 -15.09 25.20 15.22
C LEU A 3 -16.24 25.27 14.21
N GLU A 4 -16.10 26.09 13.15
CA GLU A 4 -17.15 26.37 12.16
C GLU A 4 -17.68 25.08 11.52
N GLU A 5 -16.78 24.11 11.37
CA GLU A 5 -16.99 22.75 10.89
C GLU A 5 -18.04 21.97 11.70
N PHE A 6 -18.16 22.23 13.01
CA PHE A 6 -19.16 21.57 13.86
C PHE A 6 -20.52 22.29 13.89
N SER A 7 -20.60 23.52 13.38
CA SER A 7 -21.86 24.28 13.39
C SER A 7 -22.91 23.63 12.49
N THR A 8 -22.50 23.08 11.34
CA THR A 8 -23.38 22.32 10.43
C THR A 8 -23.84 21.02 11.06
N TRP A 9 -22.94 20.28 11.74
CA TRP A 9 -23.27 19.05 12.47
C TRP A 9 -24.36 19.30 13.51
N GLN A 10 -24.18 20.32 14.36
CA GLN A 10 -25.13 20.66 15.42
C GLN A 10 -26.47 21.19 14.86
N LYS A 11 -26.46 21.96 13.76
CA LYS A 11 -27.70 22.42 13.09
C LYS A 11 -28.52 21.25 12.53
N ASN A 12 -27.85 20.16 12.14
CA ASN A 12 -28.49 18.95 11.63
C ASN A 12 -28.90 17.97 12.75
N GLY A 13 -28.95 18.41 14.01
CA GLY A 13 -29.34 17.56 15.15
C GLY A 13 -28.20 16.76 15.77
N GLY A 14 -26.96 16.96 15.32
CA GLY A 14 -25.79 16.29 15.84
C GLY A 14 -25.47 16.69 17.30
N ILE A 15 -24.99 15.73 18.07
CA ILE A 15 -24.51 15.91 19.45
C ILE A 15 -22.99 15.82 19.47
N ILE A 16 -22.36 16.68 20.28
CA ILE A 16 -20.92 16.60 20.54
C ILE A 16 -20.71 15.98 21.93
N VAL A 17 -19.90 14.92 22.00
CA VAL A 17 -19.57 14.21 23.24
C VAL A 17 -18.08 14.34 23.49
N SER A 18 -17.68 14.67 24.72
CA SER A 18 -16.27 14.67 25.07
C SER A 18 -15.74 13.24 25.22
N ASP A 19 -14.44 13.04 24.92
CA ASP A 19 -13.72 11.85 25.37
C ASP A 19 -13.49 11.90 26.90
N ASP A 20 -12.77 10.92 27.47
CA ASP A 20 -12.49 10.83 28.90
C ASP A 20 -11.72 12.06 29.41
N LEU A 21 -12.46 12.94 30.09
CA LEU A 21 -11.92 14.14 30.72
C LEU A 21 -10.99 13.84 31.89
N GLY A 22 -10.99 12.60 32.40
CA GLY A 22 -10.06 12.08 33.39
C GLY A 22 -8.81 11.42 32.79
N SER A 23 -8.69 11.35 31.46
CA SER A 23 -7.54 10.70 30.81
C SER A 23 -6.20 11.35 31.18
N ALA A 24 -5.13 10.56 31.11
CA ALA A 24 -3.77 11.04 31.40
C ALA A 24 -3.35 12.19 30.47
N ALA A 25 -3.83 12.21 29.22
CA ALA A 25 -3.54 13.28 28.27
C ALA A 25 -4.17 14.61 28.68
N VAL A 26 -5.48 14.60 28.99
CA VAL A 26 -6.21 15.80 29.47
C VAL A 26 -5.59 16.28 30.79
N ARG A 27 -5.29 15.36 31.71
CA ARG A 27 -4.64 15.70 32.99
C ARG A 27 -3.30 16.38 32.80
N LYS A 28 -2.41 15.82 31.98
CA LYS A 28 -1.09 16.42 31.70
C LYS A 28 -1.19 17.75 30.95
N PHE A 29 -2.25 17.97 30.17
CA PHE A 29 -2.48 19.24 29.50
C PHE A 29 -2.86 20.35 30.48
N PHE A 30 -3.82 20.09 31.38
CA PHE A 30 -4.31 21.07 32.35
C PHE A 30 -3.43 21.20 33.60
N ASP A 31 -2.68 20.15 33.96
CA ASP A 31 -1.75 20.13 35.08
C ASP A 31 -0.47 19.34 34.70
N PRO A 32 0.45 19.96 33.93
CA PRO A 32 1.67 19.31 33.47
C PRO A 32 2.59 18.83 34.60
N MET A 33 2.55 19.51 35.74
CA MET A 33 3.35 19.19 36.93
C MET A 33 2.66 18.17 37.85
N ASN A 34 1.40 17.81 37.55
CA ASN A 34 0.57 16.92 38.36
C ASN A 34 0.47 17.33 39.83
N THR A 35 0.38 18.64 40.08
CA THR A 35 0.37 19.24 41.43
C THR A 35 -1.00 19.72 41.87
N SER A 36 -1.86 20.15 40.96
CA SER A 36 -3.14 20.79 41.27
C SER A 36 -4.14 20.66 40.10
N PHE A 37 -4.64 19.46 39.87
CA PHE A 37 -5.63 19.20 38.82
C PHE A 37 -7.04 19.61 39.29
N ASP A 38 -7.59 20.68 38.71
CA ASP A 38 -8.95 21.16 38.99
C ASP A 38 -9.97 20.62 38.00
N ALA A 39 -10.53 19.45 38.31
CA ALA A 39 -11.54 18.78 37.48
C ALA A 39 -12.75 19.68 37.15
N ARG A 40 -13.14 20.60 38.05
CA ARG A 40 -14.30 21.47 37.85
C ARG A 40 -14.09 22.43 36.69
N GLN A 41 -12.89 23.01 36.59
CA GLN A 41 -12.54 23.91 35.49
C GLN A 41 -12.39 23.15 34.18
N VAL A 42 -11.87 21.93 34.21
CA VAL A 42 -11.76 21.06 33.03
C VAL A 42 -13.14 20.75 32.45
N ILE A 43 -14.06 20.24 33.29
CA ILE A 43 -15.42 19.89 32.86
C ILE A 43 -16.18 21.14 32.39
N LYS A 44 -16.04 22.27 33.09
CA LYS A 44 -16.62 23.55 32.66
C LYS A 44 -16.09 23.99 31.29
N SER A 45 -14.79 23.90 31.08
CA SER A 45 -14.15 24.29 29.83
C SER A 45 -14.63 23.42 28.67
N ALA A 46 -14.79 22.11 28.89
CA ALA A 46 -15.35 21.19 27.89
C ALA A 46 -16.78 21.57 27.46
N LEU A 47 -17.66 21.90 28.42
CA LEU A 47 -19.00 22.39 28.11
C LEU A 47 -18.97 23.68 27.30
N LEU A 48 -18.19 24.67 27.76
CA LEU A 48 -18.07 25.97 27.10
C LEU A 48 -17.42 25.89 25.71
N ALA A 49 -16.60 24.86 25.47
CA ALA A 49 -16.02 24.57 24.16
C ALA A 49 -17.05 24.03 23.13
N GLY A 50 -18.25 23.64 23.57
CA GLY A 50 -19.32 23.18 22.69
C GLY A 50 -19.71 21.71 22.84
N ASN A 51 -19.14 20.97 23.81
CA ASN A 51 -19.58 19.60 24.11
C ASN A 51 -20.94 19.60 24.79
N ASP A 52 -21.86 18.77 24.33
CA ASP A 52 -23.23 18.65 24.83
C ASP A 52 -23.36 17.53 25.87
N LEU A 53 -22.53 16.49 25.77
CA LEU A 53 -22.39 15.42 26.77
C LEU A 53 -20.94 15.33 27.23
N LEU A 54 -20.73 15.25 28.55
CA LEU A 54 -19.41 15.29 29.17
C LEU A 54 -19.09 13.92 29.78
N TYR A 55 -18.18 13.17 29.15
CA TYR A 55 -17.72 11.89 29.68
C TYR A 55 -16.64 12.10 30.74
N THR A 56 -16.97 11.80 31.99
CA THR A 56 -16.10 12.06 33.15
C THR A 56 -15.14 10.91 33.48
N GLY A 57 -15.31 9.74 32.86
CA GLY A 57 -14.46 8.56 33.03
C GLY A 57 -13.84 8.42 34.43
N ASN A 58 -12.50 8.43 34.50
CA ASN A 58 -11.74 8.30 35.75
C ASN A 58 -11.31 9.64 36.35
N ILE A 59 -12.07 10.72 36.14
CA ILE A 59 -11.68 12.06 36.58
C ILE A 59 -11.58 12.17 38.11
N LEU A 60 -10.44 12.66 38.59
CA LEU A 60 -10.16 12.81 40.01
C LEU A 60 -9.42 14.13 40.24
N ALA A 61 -10.06 15.07 40.94
CA ALA A 61 -9.44 16.34 41.32
C ALA A 61 -8.37 16.13 42.40
N THR A 62 -7.34 16.98 42.40
CA THR A 62 -6.34 16.95 43.46
C THR A 62 -6.99 17.22 44.82
N GLY A 63 -6.78 16.32 45.78
CA GLY A 63 -7.29 16.43 47.15
C GLY A 63 -8.66 15.81 47.39
N ASP A 64 -9.32 15.29 46.35
CA ASP A 64 -10.53 14.48 46.50
C ASP A 64 -10.17 13.01 46.77
N PRO A 65 -10.98 12.28 47.57
CA PRO A 65 -10.72 10.88 47.92
C PRO A 65 -11.04 9.90 46.79
N ASP A 66 -12.03 10.22 45.93
CA ASP A 66 -12.52 9.36 44.86
C ASP A 66 -13.19 10.18 43.74
N THR A 67 -13.39 9.52 42.59
CA THR A 67 -14.01 10.13 41.40
C THR A 67 -15.44 10.58 41.65
N TYR A 68 -16.19 9.83 42.48
CA TYR A 68 -17.56 10.16 42.87
C TYR A 68 -17.63 11.51 43.58
N THR A 69 -16.74 11.76 44.54
CA THR A 69 -16.65 13.02 45.28
C THR A 69 -16.33 14.18 44.34
N THR A 70 -15.41 13.99 43.40
CA THR A 70 -15.09 14.99 42.36
C THR A 70 -16.31 15.32 41.49
N ILE A 71 -17.08 14.31 41.07
CA ILE A 71 -18.28 14.49 40.25
C ILE A 71 -19.35 15.27 41.03
N VAL A 72 -19.63 14.88 42.28
CA VAL A 72 -20.62 15.57 43.14
C VAL A 72 -20.24 17.04 43.36
N ARG A 73 -18.97 17.32 43.67
CA ARG A 73 -18.45 18.69 43.84
C ARG A 73 -18.54 19.49 42.54
N THR A 74 -18.30 18.86 41.39
CA THR A 74 -18.43 19.50 40.09
C THR A 74 -19.88 19.81 39.76
N HIS A 75 -20.81 18.91 40.05
CA HIS A 75 -22.23 19.16 39.86
C HIS A 75 -22.72 20.33 40.71
N ALA A 76 -22.33 20.40 41.99
CA ALA A 76 -22.64 21.54 42.85
C ALA A 76 -22.09 22.87 42.28
N PHE A 77 -20.86 22.85 41.77
CA PHE A 77 -20.27 24.01 41.08
C PHE A 77 -21.05 24.40 39.82
N PHE A 78 -21.54 23.45 39.03
CA PHE A 78 -22.35 23.71 37.84
C PHE A 78 -23.71 24.30 38.18
N VAL A 79 -24.38 23.79 39.23
CA VAL A 79 -25.65 24.35 39.73
C VAL A 79 -25.46 25.80 40.18
N GLN A 80 -24.38 26.09 40.90
CA GLN A 80 -24.03 27.45 41.28
C GLN A 80 -23.84 28.32 40.04
N LYS A 81 -23.05 27.87 39.06
CA LYS A 81 -22.81 28.64 37.82
C LYS A 81 -24.06 28.84 36.97
N TYR A 82 -24.93 27.85 36.89
CA TYR A 82 -26.20 27.95 36.19
C TYR A 82 -27.11 29.02 36.80
N THR A 83 -27.05 29.21 38.12
CA THR A 83 -27.86 30.23 38.82
C THR A 83 -27.25 31.62 38.72
N GLU A 84 -25.91 31.73 38.73
CA GLU A 84 -25.19 33.00 38.80
C GLU A 84 -24.82 33.61 37.44
N ASP A 85 -24.69 32.81 36.38
CA ASP A 85 -24.15 33.21 35.08
C ASP A 85 -25.14 32.85 33.95
N SER A 86 -25.79 33.88 33.39
CA SER A 86 -26.79 33.70 32.32
C SER A 86 -26.21 33.13 31.03
N ALA A 87 -24.93 33.41 30.71
CA ALA A 87 -24.30 32.86 29.52
C ALA A 87 -24.00 31.37 29.71
N PHE A 88 -23.58 30.99 30.91
CA PHE A 88 -23.41 29.58 31.27
C PHE A 88 -24.75 28.83 31.25
N GLN A 89 -25.82 29.43 31.78
CA GLN A 89 -27.18 28.90 31.71
C GLN A 89 -27.61 28.61 30.26
N GLN A 90 -27.52 29.61 29.37
CA GLN A 90 -27.89 29.46 27.96
C GLN A 90 -27.14 28.30 27.31
N ARG A 91 -25.82 28.18 27.58
CA ARG A 91 -25.01 27.08 27.04
C ARG A 91 -25.50 25.71 27.53
N VAL A 92 -25.86 25.58 28.81
CA VAL A 92 -26.42 24.35 29.38
C VAL A 92 -27.77 24.03 28.74
N ASP A 93 -28.67 25.01 28.62
CA ASP A 93 -29.99 24.81 28.04
C ASP A 93 -29.92 24.36 26.58
N GLU A 94 -29.01 24.93 25.79
CA GLU A 94 -28.73 24.51 24.41
C GLU A 94 -28.25 23.05 24.34
N ALA A 95 -27.31 22.65 25.21
CA ALA A 95 -26.82 21.26 25.27
C ALA A 95 -27.95 20.29 25.63
N VAL A 96 -28.71 20.62 26.68
CA VAL A 96 -29.82 19.80 27.16
C VAL A 96 -30.91 19.67 26.10
N LEU A 97 -31.25 20.76 25.40
CA LEU A 97 -32.24 20.73 24.32
C LEU A 97 -31.84 19.75 23.21
N ARG A 98 -30.57 19.74 22.78
CA ARG A 98 -30.06 18.77 21.79
C ARG A 98 -30.17 17.34 22.29
N VAL A 99 -29.71 17.07 23.52
CA VAL A 99 -29.78 15.75 24.14
C VAL A 99 -31.22 15.25 24.24
N LEU A 100 -32.15 16.11 24.68
CA LEU A 100 -33.56 15.75 24.76
C LEU A 100 -34.16 15.51 23.37
N THR A 101 -33.81 16.32 22.37
CA THR A 101 -34.26 16.13 20.98
C THR A 101 -33.85 14.76 20.44
N LEU A 102 -32.57 14.38 20.58
CA LEU A 102 -32.08 13.06 20.16
C LEU A 102 -32.77 11.93 20.93
N LYS A 103 -32.99 12.11 22.24
CA LYS A 103 -33.71 11.11 23.05
C LYS A 103 -35.16 10.91 22.57
N TYR A 104 -35.86 11.98 22.16
CA TYR A 104 -37.20 11.89 21.59
C TYR A 104 -37.22 11.27 20.20
N GLU A 105 -36.16 11.47 19.40
CA GLU A 105 -36.01 10.81 18.09
C GLU A 105 -35.82 9.30 18.23
N LEU A 106 -34.92 8.87 19.12
CA LEU A 106 -34.66 7.46 19.39
C LEU A 106 -35.80 6.77 20.14
N TYR A 107 -36.40 7.48 21.10
CA TYR A 107 -37.46 6.98 21.97
C TYR A 107 -38.61 7.99 22.04
N PRO A 108 -39.58 7.92 21.10
CA PRO A 108 -40.72 8.86 21.07
C PRO A 108 -41.54 8.90 22.35
N SER A 109 -41.44 7.86 23.18
CA SER A 109 -41.97 7.83 24.55
C SER A 109 -40.93 7.26 25.51
N PHE A 110 -40.78 7.89 26.69
CA PHE A 110 -39.85 7.45 27.73
C PHE A 110 -40.45 6.31 28.55
N ILE A 111 -40.44 5.12 27.95
CA ILE A 111 -40.87 3.87 28.57
C ILE A 111 -39.64 2.94 28.63
N ILE A 112 -39.30 2.47 29.83
CA ILE A 112 -38.09 1.67 30.07
C ILE A 112 -38.02 0.41 29.19
N SER A 113 -39.17 -0.23 28.90
CA SER A 113 -39.25 -1.41 28.04
C SER A 113 -38.78 -1.15 26.61
N ASN A 114 -38.81 0.11 26.14
CA ASN A 114 -38.30 0.46 24.81
C ASN A 114 -36.77 0.51 24.77
N THR A 115 -36.11 0.59 25.93
CA THR A 115 -34.64 0.72 26.06
C THR A 115 -33.95 -0.57 26.50
N VAL A 116 -34.71 -1.55 26.99
CA VAL A 116 -34.16 -2.81 27.50
C VAL A 116 -34.35 -3.89 26.45
N THR A 117 -33.26 -4.45 25.95
CA THR A 117 -33.30 -5.62 25.05
C THR A 117 -33.82 -6.85 25.81
N PRO A 118 -34.85 -7.54 25.30
CA PRO A 118 -35.36 -8.75 25.94
C PRO A 118 -34.29 -9.84 26.03
N SER A 119 -34.27 -10.61 27.12
CA SER A 119 -33.32 -11.73 27.27
C SER A 119 -33.47 -12.81 26.20
N ALA A 120 -34.65 -12.93 25.59
CA ALA A 120 -34.91 -13.83 24.48
C ALA A 120 -34.11 -13.48 23.21
N GLU A 121 -33.62 -12.25 23.08
CA GLU A 121 -32.77 -11.85 21.95
C GLU A 121 -31.29 -12.20 22.17
N LEU A 122 -30.90 -12.68 23.36
CA LEU A 122 -29.54 -13.17 23.60
C LEU A 122 -29.20 -14.37 22.71
N ASP A 123 -30.18 -15.20 22.38
CA ASP A 123 -30.00 -16.34 21.47
C ASP A 123 -29.61 -15.90 20.04
N ASN A 124 -29.86 -14.64 19.67
CA ASN A 124 -29.46 -14.08 18.38
C ASN A 124 -27.99 -13.62 18.36
N VAL A 125 -27.34 -13.48 19.52
CA VAL A 125 -25.94 -13.03 19.60
C VAL A 125 -25.02 -14.12 19.05
N GLY A 126 -24.08 -13.74 18.17
CA GLY A 126 -23.13 -14.68 17.56
C GLY A 126 -23.69 -15.49 16.39
N THR A 127 -24.95 -15.30 15.99
CA THR A 127 -25.55 -16.06 14.87
C THR A 127 -25.11 -15.62 13.46
N SER A 128 -24.37 -14.51 13.34
CA SER A 128 -23.98 -13.93 12.05
C SER A 128 -22.61 -14.42 11.53
N GLU A 129 -22.12 -15.57 11.99
CA GLU A 129 -20.80 -16.11 11.61
C GLU A 129 -20.60 -16.22 10.09
N GLY A 130 -21.63 -16.64 9.34
CA GLY A 130 -21.54 -16.73 7.88
C GLY A 130 -21.27 -15.37 7.21
N LYS A 131 -21.84 -14.27 7.73
CA LYS A 131 -21.55 -12.91 7.25
C LYS A 131 -20.13 -12.49 7.61
N VAL A 132 -19.70 -12.80 8.84
CA VAL A 132 -18.33 -12.52 9.30
C VAL A 132 -17.31 -13.29 8.47
N PHE A 133 -17.61 -14.51 8.05
CA PHE A 133 -16.77 -15.31 7.18
C PHE A 133 -16.59 -14.66 5.81
N GLU A 134 -17.67 -14.19 5.17
CA GLU A 134 -17.56 -13.48 3.89
C GLU A 134 -16.76 -12.18 4.03
N ILE A 135 -16.95 -11.43 5.12
CA ILE A 135 -16.15 -10.24 5.43
C ILE A 135 -14.67 -10.62 5.59
N ALA A 136 -14.36 -11.68 6.34
CA ALA A 136 -12.98 -12.15 6.53
C ALA A 136 -12.35 -12.57 5.19
N ARG A 137 -13.05 -13.37 4.38
CA ARG A 137 -12.61 -13.82 3.06
C ARG A 137 -12.27 -12.65 2.12
N GLN A 138 -13.09 -11.59 2.14
CA GLN A 138 -12.93 -10.43 1.27
C GLN A 138 -11.95 -9.38 1.80
N SER A 139 -11.74 -9.30 3.12
CA SER A 139 -10.92 -8.26 3.73
C SER A 139 -9.44 -8.63 3.86
N ILE A 140 -9.09 -9.91 4.03
CA ILE A 140 -7.69 -10.30 4.19
C ILE A 140 -6.89 -9.91 2.95
N THR A 141 -5.73 -9.30 3.16
CA THR A 141 -4.88 -8.74 2.11
C THR A 141 -3.56 -9.48 2.04
N LEU A 142 -3.16 -9.86 0.83
CA LEU A 142 -1.78 -10.26 0.55
C LEU A 142 -0.91 -8.99 0.46
N VAL A 143 0.07 -8.87 1.35
CA VAL A 143 0.95 -7.69 1.44
C VAL A 143 2.23 -7.89 0.63
N SER A 144 2.79 -9.10 0.66
CA SER A 144 3.98 -9.46 -0.12
C SER A 144 4.01 -10.98 -0.31
N PRO A 145 4.41 -11.51 -1.48
CA PRO A 145 4.72 -10.78 -2.71
C PRO A 145 3.46 -10.21 -3.38
N ASN A 146 3.60 -9.60 -4.56
CA ASN A 146 2.42 -9.31 -5.39
C ASN A 146 1.72 -10.61 -5.81
N LEU A 147 0.41 -10.55 -6.03
CA LEU A 147 -0.37 -11.74 -6.36
C LEU A 147 0.14 -12.45 -7.63
N SER A 148 0.62 -11.70 -8.63
CA SER A 148 1.19 -12.24 -9.87
C SER A 148 2.45 -13.09 -9.64
N ASP A 149 3.17 -12.84 -8.55
CA ASP A 149 4.43 -13.51 -8.22
C ASP A 149 4.22 -14.66 -7.23
N MET A 150 3.00 -14.83 -6.72
CA MET A 150 2.68 -15.83 -5.69
C MET A 150 3.04 -17.25 -6.15
N ASP A 151 2.61 -17.65 -7.35
CA ASP A 151 2.89 -18.99 -7.90
C ASP A 151 4.39 -19.25 -8.08
N SER A 152 5.20 -18.21 -8.23
CA SER A 152 6.66 -18.35 -8.36
C SER A 152 7.35 -18.57 -7.01
N VAL A 153 6.83 -17.99 -5.95
CA VAL A 153 7.45 -18.01 -4.61
C VAL A 153 6.84 -19.09 -3.70
N LEU A 154 5.54 -19.37 -3.87
CA LEU A 154 4.77 -20.34 -3.08
C LEU A 154 3.80 -21.15 -3.98
N PRO A 155 4.34 -22.04 -4.84
CA PRO A 155 3.54 -22.77 -5.83
C PRO A 155 2.59 -23.81 -5.23
N GLU A 156 2.92 -24.35 -4.05
CA GLU A 156 2.17 -25.44 -3.42
C GLU A 156 1.88 -25.09 -1.95
N PRO A 157 0.70 -25.49 -1.43
CA PRO A 157 0.39 -25.39 -0.01
C PRO A 157 1.18 -26.44 0.80
N PRO A 158 1.11 -26.42 2.15
CA PRO A 158 1.72 -27.45 2.97
C PRO A 158 1.24 -28.86 2.61
N GLN A 159 2.18 -29.80 2.48
CA GLN A 159 1.90 -31.19 2.11
C GLN A 159 1.87 -32.12 3.35
N SER A 160 1.25 -33.29 3.22
CA SER A 160 1.06 -34.23 4.34
C SER A 160 2.34 -34.77 4.96
N SER A 161 3.45 -34.77 4.23
CA SER A 161 4.76 -35.17 4.73
C SER A 161 5.46 -34.07 5.54
N GLU A 162 4.99 -32.83 5.44
CA GLU A 162 5.69 -31.65 5.95
C GLU A 162 5.31 -31.29 7.38
N ARG A 163 6.25 -30.63 8.07
CA ARG A 163 6.07 -30.14 9.44
C ARG A 163 5.85 -28.65 9.47
N ILE A 164 4.90 -28.20 10.28
CA ILE A 164 4.55 -26.79 10.45
C ILE A 164 4.77 -26.39 11.90
N VAL A 165 5.55 -25.33 12.11
CA VAL A 165 5.71 -24.69 13.42
C VAL A 165 5.01 -23.34 13.40
N PHE A 166 4.05 -23.17 14.30
CA PHE A 166 3.33 -21.92 14.51
C PHE A 166 3.98 -21.14 15.66
N ILE A 167 4.18 -19.83 15.48
CA ILE A 167 4.79 -18.96 16.50
C ILE A 167 3.94 -17.69 16.64
N SER A 168 3.56 -17.32 17.86
CA SER A 168 2.82 -16.07 18.08
C SER A 168 3.09 -15.37 19.41
N ASP A 169 2.56 -14.16 19.54
CA ASP A 169 2.35 -13.52 20.83
C ASP A 169 1.21 -14.21 21.60
N MET A 170 1.18 -14.00 22.93
CA MET A 170 0.06 -14.37 23.78
C MET A 170 -0.64 -13.12 24.28
N ILE A 171 -1.97 -13.12 24.24
CA ILE A 171 -2.79 -11.96 24.60
C ILE A 171 -3.68 -12.35 25.76
N THR A 172 -3.50 -11.68 26.90
CA THR A 172 -4.43 -11.81 28.03
C THR A 172 -5.59 -10.82 27.86
N GLN A 173 -6.82 -11.31 27.98
CA GLN A 173 -8.03 -10.50 27.92
C GLN A 173 -9.04 -10.91 28.99
N GLN A 174 -9.84 -9.95 29.44
CA GLN A 174 -10.91 -10.16 30.41
C GLN A 174 -12.19 -9.52 29.86
N GLN A 175 -13.25 -10.30 29.68
CA GLN A 175 -14.50 -9.82 29.06
C GLN A 175 -15.35 -8.93 29.99
N CYS A 176 -15.20 -9.12 31.31
CA CYS A 176 -15.94 -8.37 32.32
C CYS A 176 -15.12 -8.33 33.62
N SER A 177 -15.42 -7.39 34.52
CA SER A 177 -14.66 -7.20 35.77
C SER A 177 -14.67 -8.40 36.73
N ILE A 178 -15.59 -9.35 36.53
CA ILE A 178 -15.73 -10.59 37.31
C ILE A 178 -15.38 -11.84 36.50
N CYS A 179 -15.07 -11.70 35.21
CA CYS A 179 -14.77 -12.80 34.32
C CYS A 179 -13.34 -13.31 34.59
N LEU A 180 -13.08 -14.60 34.37
CA LEU A 180 -11.72 -15.11 34.40
C LEU A 180 -10.90 -14.55 33.23
N ASP A 181 -9.61 -14.31 33.48
CA ASP A 181 -8.67 -13.96 32.43
C ASP A 181 -8.54 -15.09 31.43
N GLN A 182 -8.62 -14.75 30.14
CA GLN A 182 -8.42 -15.66 29.03
C GLN A 182 -7.11 -15.30 28.35
N SER A 183 -6.23 -16.27 28.18
CA SER A 183 -5.04 -16.13 27.34
C SER A 183 -5.34 -16.67 25.96
N ILE A 184 -5.19 -15.83 24.94
CA ILE A 184 -5.31 -16.21 23.53
C ILE A 184 -3.91 -16.41 22.96
N SER A 185 -3.66 -17.59 22.40
CA SER A 185 -2.50 -17.89 21.58
C SER A 185 -2.94 -18.05 20.12
N LEU A 186 -2.51 -17.14 19.25
CA LEU A 186 -2.82 -17.24 17.82
C LEU A 186 -2.13 -18.43 17.15
N ALA A 187 -0.94 -18.80 17.62
CA ALA A 187 -0.23 -19.99 17.15
C ALA A 187 -1.06 -21.26 17.44
N GLU A 188 -1.60 -21.39 18.65
CA GLU A 188 -2.46 -22.53 18.99
C GLU A 188 -3.78 -22.48 18.22
N ASN A 189 -4.45 -21.34 18.17
CA ASN A 189 -5.71 -21.21 17.44
C ASN A 189 -5.56 -21.54 15.96
N LEU A 190 -4.46 -21.12 15.32
CA LEU A 190 -4.20 -21.39 13.90
C LEU A 190 -3.81 -22.85 13.67
N LYS A 191 -3.02 -23.45 14.58
CA LYS A 191 -2.71 -24.88 14.58
C LYS A 191 -3.99 -25.72 14.68
N ASP A 192 -4.87 -25.38 15.62
CA ASP A 192 -6.15 -26.06 15.83
C ASP A 192 -7.10 -25.86 14.62
N ALA A 193 -7.11 -24.68 14.01
CA ALA A 193 -7.88 -24.42 12.78
C ALA A 193 -7.37 -25.26 11.60
N VAL A 194 -6.05 -25.37 11.44
CA VAL A 194 -5.42 -26.23 10.43
C VAL A 194 -5.76 -27.70 10.68
N GLU A 195 -5.66 -28.17 11.93
CA GLU A 195 -6.03 -29.54 12.28
C GLU A 195 -7.51 -29.83 12.03
N LYS A 196 -8.39 -28.88 12.36
CA LYS A 196 -9.84 -28.98 12.12
C LYS A 196 -10.19 -29.14 10.64
N PHE A 197 -9.55 -28.39 9.74
CA PHE A 197 -9.89 -28.39 8.31
C PHE A 197 -9.09 -29.39 7.48
N TYR A 198 -7.85 -29.69 7.87
CA TYR A 198 -6.89 -30.43 7.05
C TYR A 198 -6.33 -31.67 7.75
N GLY A 199 -6.63 -31.85 9.04
CA GLY A 199 -6.17 -33.01 9.81
C GLY A 199 -6.88 -34.32 9.45
N PRO A 200 -6.61 -35.40 10.22
CA PRO A 200 -7.10 -36.74 9.90
C PRO A 200 -8.62 -36.90 9.91
N GLY A 201 -9.33 -36.06 10.68
CA GLY A 201 -10.80 -36.07 10.74
C GLY A 201 -11.49 -35.37 9.56
N ALA A 202 -10.73 -34.77 8.65
CA ALA A 202 -11.24 -34.00 7.52
C ALA A 202 -10.64 -34.51 6.20
N GLY A 203 -9.51 -33.93 5.77
CA GLY A 203 -8.89 -34.19 4.47
C GLY A 203 -7.61 -35.03 4.49
N GLU A 204 -7.10 -35.40 5.68
CA GLU A 204 -5.82 -36.11 5.86
C GLU A 204 -4.62 -35.44 5.14
N GLN A 205 -4.71 -34.11 4.94
CA GLN A 205 -3.64 -33.33 4.32
C GLN A 205 -2.53 -32.99 5.31
N VAL A 206 -2.79 -33.05 6.61
CA VAL A 206 -1.79 -32.95 7.67
C VAL A 206 -2.00 -33.99 8.75
N GLU A 207 -0.93 -34.32 9.46
CA GLU A 207 -0.96 -35.21 10.62
C GLU A 207 -0.71 -34.39 11.89
N SER A 208 -1.54 -34.58 12.92
CA SER A 208 -1.51 -33.75 14.14
C SER A 208 -0.12 -33.68 14.80
N TYR A 209 0.64 -34.78 14.77
CA TYR A 209 1.98 -34.83 15.38
C TYR A 209 3.07 -34.09 14.58
N LYS A 210 2.74 -33.57 13.38
CA LYS A 210 3.62 -32.72 12.56
C LYS A 210 3.32 -31.22 12.72
N LEU A 211 2.32 -30.88 13.53
CA LEU A 211 1.94 -29.50 13.84
C LEU A 211 2.37 -29.18 15.27
N THR A 212 3.09 -28.06 15.45
CA THR A 212 3.54 -27.61 16.77
C THR A 212 3.35 -26.11 16.89
N ALA A 213 3.02 -25.63 18.08
CA ALA A 213 2.81 -24.21 18.35
C ALA A 213 3.69 -23.75 19.52
N TYR A 214 4.25 -22.55 19.40
CA TYR A 214 5.11 -21.92 20.40
C TYR A 214 4.79 -20.44 20.51
N SER A 215 5.14 -19.84 21.64
CA SER A 215 5.08 -18.40 21.86
C SER A 215 6.41 -17.71 21.53
N PHE A 216 6.38 -16.39 21.28
CA PHE A 216 7.60 -15.59 21.21
C PHE A 216 8.42 -15.65 22.50
N GLU A 217 7.77 -15.75 23.67
CA GLU A 217 8.48 -15.88 24.96
C GLU A 217 9.29 -17.19 25.03
N GLU A 218 8.74 -18.30 24.54
CA GLU A 218 9.46 -19.57 24.44
C GLU A 218 10.60 -19.51 23.42
N LEU A 219 10.38 -18.83 22.29
CA LEU A 219 11.44 -18.57 21.33
C LEU A 219 12.56 -17.73 21.94
N GLN A 220 12.22 -16.75 22.78
CA GLN A 220 13.22 -15.96 23.49
C GLN A 220 14.05 -16.82 24.46
N LYS A 221 13.42 -17.74 25.20
CA LYS A 221 14.13 -18.71 26.04
C LYS A 221 15.11 -19.55 25.21
N LEU A 222 14.73 -19.96 24.01
CA LEU A 222 15.63 -20.67 23.10
C LEU A 222 16.83 -19.81 22.67
N LEU A 223 16.59 -18.55 22.26
CA LEU A 223 17.65 -17.63 21.86
C LEU A 223 18.60 -17.27 23.00
N ASN A 224 18.10 -17.22 24.23
CA ASN A 224 18.90 -16.93 25.42
C ASN A 224 19.58 -18.17 26.00
N ASN A 225 19.30 -19.37 25.48
CA ASN A 225 19.66 -20.66 26.10
C ASN A 225 19.18 -20.76 27.56
N ASP A 226 18.00 -20.20 27.86
CA ASP A 226 17.42 -20.11 29.19
C ASP A 226 16.23 -21.07 29.34
N ASN A 227 16.55 -22.34 29.61
CA ASN A 227 15.58 -23.42 29.79
C ASN A 227 14.42 -23.41 28.74
N PRO A 228 14.73 -23.46 27.43
CA PRO A 228 13.70 -23.52 26.39
C PRO A 228 12.87 -24.80 26.46
N PRO A 229 11.67 -24.83 25.84
CA PRO A 229 10.91 -26.07 25.72
C PRO A 229 11.75 -27.17 25.06
N GLU A 230 11.66 -28.38 25.61
CA GLU A 230 12.57 -29.50 25.32
C GLU A 230 12.69 -29.80 23.82
N PHE A 231 11.56 -29.80 23.10
CA PHE A 231 11.51 -30.18 21.69
C PHE A 231 11.55 -28.99 20.71
N MET A 232 11.50 -27.75 21.19
CA MET A 232 11.37 -26.58 20.32
C MET A 232 12.48 -26.47 19.28
N LYS A 233 13.73 -26.74 19.69
CA LYS A 233 14.87 -26.68 18.77
C LYS A 233 14.78 -27.77 17.70
N SER A 234 14.45 -29.00 18.08
CA SER A 234 14.30 -30.10 17.12
C SER A 234 13.11 -29.88 16.18
N ASP A 235 12.02 -29.32 16.68
CA ASP A 235 10.82 -29.01 15.88
C ASP A 235 11.13 -27.94 14.84
N LEU A 236 11.78 -26.83 15.26
CA LEU A 236 12.23 -25.78 14.35
C LEU A 236 13.22 -26.30 13.31
N GLN A 237 14.16 -27.17 13.70
CA GLN A 237 15.11 -27.78 12.76
C GLN A 237 14.39 -28.63 11.72
N ALA A 238 13.43 -29.46 12.15
CA ALA A 238 12.72 -30.37 11.26
C ALA A 238 11.53 -29.76 10.53
N ALA A 239 11.14 -28.53 10.85
CA ALA A 239 10.05 -27.82 10.19
C ALA A 239 10.33 -27.58 8.70
N ASN A 240 9.29 -27.69 7.87
CA ASN A 240 9.29 -27.22 6.49
C ASN A 240 8.72 -25.80 6.42
N TRP A 241 7.73 -25.52 7.27
CA TRP A 241 6.98 -24.27 7.33
C TRP A 241 7.13 -23.60 8.71
N LEU A 242 7.37 -22.30 8.70
CA LEU A 242 7.27 -21.44 9.87
C LEU A 242 6.11 -20.47 9.65
N VAL A 243 5.10 -20.54 10.51
CA VAL A 243 3.94 -19.65 10.45
C VAL A 243 3.99 -18.71 11.64
N ILE A 244 4.29 -17.45 11.37
CA ILE A 244 4.50 -16.42 12.40
C ILE A 244 3.29 -15.50 12.41
N SER A 245 2.56 -15.49 13.52
CA SER A 245 1.35 -14.71 13.71
C SER A 245 1.56 -13.67 14.80
N PHE A 246 1.04 -12.46 14.64
CA PHE A 246 1.21 -11.41 15.65
C PHE A 246 0.05 -10.40 15.67
N THR A 247 -0.22 -9.81 16.83
CA THR A 247 -1.19 -8.70 16.99
C THR A 247 -0.57 -7.35 17.32
N ASP A 248 0.61 -7.32 17.94
CA ASP A 248 1.41 -6.11 18.10
C ASP A 248 2.86 -6.45 17.75
N PHE A 249 3.43 -5.68 16.84
CA PHE A 249 4.81 -5.87 16.39
C PHE A 249 5.55 -4.55 16.26
N LYS A 250 5.16 -3.54 17.04
CA LYS A 250 5.88 -2.25 17.08
C LYS A 250 7.38 -2.47 17.24
N LYS A 251 8.18 -1.57 16.69
CA LYS A 251 9.66 -1.62 16.73
C LYS A 251 10.24 -1.77 18.15
N SER A 252 9.53 -1.29 19.18
CA SER A 252 9.93 -1.40 20.59
C SER A 252 9.30 -2.60 21.32
N SER A 253 8.55 -3.45 20.61
CA SER A 253 7.93 -4.63 21.19
C SER A 253 8.96 -5.74 21.40
N ILE A 254 8.70 -6.56 22.43
CA ILE A 254 9.52 -7.74 22.74
C ILE A 254 9.46 -8.73 21.56
N ALA A 255 8.28 -8.95 20.97
CA ALA A 255 8.10 -9.82 19.82
C ALA A 255 8.95 -9.41 18.60
N SER A 256 8.95 -8.12 18.24
CA SER A 256 9.77 -7.59 17.13
C SER A 256 11.27 -7.82 17.36
N THR A 257 11.74 -7.57 18.58
CA THR A 257 13.15 -7.82 18.93
C THR A 257 13.50 -9.30 18.84
N ILE A 258 12.64 -10.18 19.34
CA ILE A 258 12.86 -11.64 19.30
C ILE A 258 12.89 -12.14 17.86
N PHE A 259 11.98 -11.67 17.01
CA PHE A 259 11.96 -12.02 15.60
C PHE A 259 13.24 -11.61 14.89
N GLN A 260 13.67 -10.35 15.04
CA GLN A 260 14.92 -9.88 14.43
C GLN A 260 16.11 -10.71 14.90
N ARG A 261 16.19 -10.99 16.20
CA ARG A 261 17.22 -11.87 16.79
C ARG A 261 17.16 -13.29 16.24
N PHE A 262 15.98 -13.88 16.07
CA PHE A 262 15.82 -15.23 15.52
C PHE A 262 16.45 -15.32 14.12
N PHE A 263 16.14 -14.37 13.24
CA PHE A 263 16.68 -14.36 11.88
C PHE A 263 18.17 -13.99 11.80
N SER A 264 18.71 -13.25 12.78
CA SER A 264 20.13 -12.88 12.80
C SER A 264 21.02 -13.90 13.51
N GLU A 265 20.57 -14.46 14.63
CA GLU A 265 21.35 -15.34 15.52
C GLU A 265 21.17 -16.82 15.21
N GLN A 266 20.01 -17.22 14.68
CA GLN A 266 19.68 -18.61 14.36
C GLN A 266 19.30 -18.81 12.87
N PRO A 267 20.13 -18.34 11.91
CA PRO A 267 19.79 -18.44 10.49
C PRO A 267 19.64 -19.90 10.01
N ASP A 268 20.29 -20.85 10.67
CA ASP A 268 20.17 -22.28 10.35
C ASP A 268 18.76 -22.82 10.65
N LEU A 269 18.02 -22.20 11.58
CA LEU A 269 16.65 -22.57 11.91
C LEU A 269 15.61 -21.94 10.98
N SER A 270 16.00 -21.01 10.11
CA SER A 270 15.09 -20.34 9.16
C SER A 270 15.40 -20.62 7.69
N ARG A 271 16.63 -21.06 7.38
CA ARG A 271 17.07 -21.37 6.01
C ARG A 271 16.25 -22.51 5.39
N ASN A 272 15.98 -22.39 4.08
CA ASN A 272 15.29 -23.39 3.26
C ASN A 272 13.89 -23.78 3.77
N LYS A 273 13.23 -22.88 4.50
CA LYS A 273 11.85 -23.05 4.99
C LYS A 273 10.93 -22.05 4.32
N LYS A 274 9.65 -22.41 4.19
CA LYS A 274 8.60 -21.49 3.79
C LYS A 274 8.15 -20.71 5.04
N ILE A 275 8.25 -19.39 5.00
CA ILE A 275 7.98 -18.55 6.17
C ILE A 275 6.76 -17.68 5.86
N ILE A 276 5.67 -17.91 6.57
CA ILE A 276 4.40 -17.22 6.36
C ILE A 276 4.15 -16.27 7.52
N GLY A 277 3.85 -15.02 7.21
CA GLY A 277 3.52 -14.00 8.20
C GLY A 277 2.04 -13.68 8.17
N PHE A 278 1.37 -13.69 9.32
CA PHE A 278 -0.01 -13.24 9.48
C PHE A 278 -0.10 -12.11 10.52
N ALA A 279 -0.45 -10.91 10.07
CA ALA A 279 -0.73 -9.78 10.95
C ALA A 279 -2.22 -9.71 11.32
N PHE A 280 -2.56 -10.10 12.54
CA PHE A 280 -3.95 -10.12 13.04
C PHE A 280 -4.42 -8.76 13.60
N ASN A 281 -3.75 -7.68 13.18
CA ASN A 281 -4.03 -6.29 13.55
C ASN A 281 -3.42 -5.36 12.47
N ALA A 282 -2.72 -4.29 12.86
CA ALA A 282 -2.09 -3.37 11.92
C ALA A 282 -0.98 -4.02 11.06
N PRO A 283 -0.98 -3.84 9.74
CA PRO A 283 -0.01 -4.48 8.84
C PRO A 283 1.34 -3.74 8.73
N TYR A 284 1.42 -2.51 9.23
CA TYR A 284 2.55 -1.56 9.03
C TYR A 284 3.64 -1.60 10.08
N TYR A 285 3.69 -2.64 10.90
CA TYR A 285 4.73 -2.75 11.93
C TYR A 285 6.09 -3.19 11.39
N LEU A 286 6.10 -3.98 10.32
CA LEU A 286 7.32 -4.52 9.72
C LEU A 286 7.91 -3.53 8.70
N ASP A 287 9.23 -3.39 8.72
CA ASP A 287 9.96 -2.70 7.66
C ASP A 287 10.23 -3.62 6.46
N ALA A 288 10.76 -3.05 5.37
CA ALA A 288 11.06 -3.82 4.16
C ALA A 288 12.06 -4.97 4.40
N THR A 289 12.97 -4.82 5.37
CA THR A 289 13.98 -5.84 5.70
C THR A 289 13.32 -7.01 6.43
N ASP A 290 12.44 -6.72 7.38
CA ASP A 290 11.69 -7.74 8.09
C ASP A 290 10.69 -8.45 7.17
N ILE A 291 9.98 -7.71 6.30
CA ILE A 291 9.06 -8.29 5.29
C ILE A 291 9.81 -9.26 4.36
N SER A 292 11.05 -8.93 3.96
CA SER A 292 11.86 -9.80 3.09
C SER A 292 12.22 -11.17 3.69
N LYS A 293 11.99 -11.38 4.99
CA LYS A 293 12.17 -12.69 5.64
C LYS A 293 10.99 -13.63 5.39
N PHE A 294 9.83 -13.09 5.01
CA PHE A 294 8.66 -13.87 4.70
C PHE A 294 8.67 -14.31 3.24
N THR A 295 8.29 -15.56 3.03
CA THR A 295 7.90 -16.09 1.73
C THR A 295 6.59 -15.43 1.27
N ALA A 296 5.63 -15.31 2.18
CA ALA A 296 4.41 -14.53 1.97
C ALA A 296 3.97 -13.89 3.29
N TYR A 297 3.47 -12.66 3.21
CA TYR A 297 3.01 -11.87 4.33
C TYR A 297 1.59 -11.36 4.07
N TYR A 298 0.69 -11.63 5.02
CA TYR A 298 -0.73 -11.34 4.92
C TYR A 298 -1.20 -10.44 6.06
N ALA A 299 -2.05 -9.48 5.74
CA ALA A 299 -2.76 -8.65 6.70
C ALA A 299 -4.16 -9.22 6.94
N VAL A 300 -4.38 -9.70 8.16
CA VAL A 300 -5.62 -10.37 8.59
C VAL A 300 -6.54 -9.42 9.37
N TYR A 301 -5.98 -8.38 10.00
CA TYR A 301 -6.69 -7.27 10.67
C TYR A 301 -7.48 -7.61 11.94
N SER A 302 -7.96 -8.85 12.10
CA SER A 302 -8.79 -9.25 13.25
C SER A 302 -8.39 -10.61 13.79
N LYS A 303 -8.38 -10.74 15.12
CA LYS A 303 -7.98 -11.94 15.89
C LYS A 303 -9.14 -12.84 16.31
N ILE A 304 -10.37 -12.56 15.84
CA ILE A 304 -11.53 -13.39 16.17
C ILE A 304 -11.44 -14.77 15.48
N PRO A 305 -12.08 -15.83 16.01
CA PRO A 305 -11.92 -17.20 15.50
C PRO A 305 -12.19 -17.34 13.99
N VAL A 306 -13.20 -16.65 13.45
CA VAL A 306 -13.55 -16.71 12.03
C VAL A 306 -12.40 -16.23 11.12
N TYR A 307 -11.64 -15.21 11.54
CA TYR A 307 -10.49 -14.74 10.78
C TYR A 307 -9.30 -15.70 10.85
N VAL A 308 -9.11 -16.39 11.99
CA VAL A 308 -8.12 -17.46 12.13
C VAL A 308 -8.46 -18.62 11.19
N ASP A 309 -9.73 -18.99 11.09
CA ASP A 309 -10.21 -20.02 10.18
C ASP A 309 -9.94 -19.68 8.72
N VAL A 310 -10.19 -18.44 8.30
CA VAL A 310 -9.87 -18.00 6.93
C VAL A 310 -8.35 -17.93 6.70
N ALA A 311 -7.55 -17.52 7.69
CA ALA A 311 -6.10 -17.53 7.59
C ALA A 311 -5.54 -18.96 7.39
N ALA A 312 -6.10 -19.96 8.08
CA ALA A 312 -5.76 -21.37 7.84
C ALA A 312 -6.08 -21.79 6.40
N ARG A 313 -7.23 -21.36 5.85
CA ARG A 313 -7.63 -21.65 4.47
C ARG A 313 -6.75 -20.95 3.43
N ILE A 314 -6.25 -19.76 3.75
CA ILE A 314 -5.26 -19.05 2.91
C ILE A 314 -3.92 -19.76 2.95
N LEU A 315 -3.47 -20.23 4.12
CA LEU A 315 -2.22 -21.00 4.25
C LEU A 315 -2.23 -22.25 3.36
N PHE A 316 -3.38 -22.92 3.26
CA PHE A 316 -3.60 -24.09 2.40
C PHE A 316 -4.08 -23.74 0.98
N GLN A 317 -4.04 -22.46 0.61
CA GLN A 317 -4.39 -21.95 -0.72
C GLN A 317 -5.82 -22.31 -1.19
N GLU A 318 -6.74 -22.63 -0.27
CA GLU A 318 -8.15 -22.84 -0.58
C GLU A 318 -8.88 -21.50 -0.84
N ILE A 319 -8.36 -20.43 -0.23
CA ILE A 319 -8.85 -19.07 -0.41
C ILE A 319 -7.71 -18.20 -0.92
N VAL A 320 -7.93 -17.56 -2.07
CA VAL A 320 -7.06 -16.48 -2.58
C VAL A 320 -7.55 -15.16 -1.99
N PRO A 321 -6.73 -14.43 -1.21
CA PRO A 321 -7.13 -13.15 -0.63
C PRO A 321 -7.40 -12.11 -1.73
N SER A 322 -8.52 -11.41 -1.63
CA SER A 322 -8.90 -10.32 -2.54
C SER A 322 -8.86 -8.94 -1.89
N GLY A 323 -8.54 -8.87 -0.59
CA GLY A 323 -8.52 -7.62 0.14
C GLY A 323 -7.39 -6.71 -0.34
N ILE A 324 -7.60 -5.42 -0.21
CA ILE A 324 -6.66 -4.37 -0.64
C ILE A 324 -6.29 -3.54 0.58
N LEU A 325 -5.03 -3.08 0.64
CA LEU A 325 -4.51 -2.37 1.80
C LEU A 325 -5.30 -1.08 2.06
N PRO A 326 -5.96 -0.92 3.22
CA PRO A 326 -6.73 0.28 3.55
C PRO A 326 -5.85 1.42 4.09
N VAL A 327 -4.53 1.25 4.09
CA VAL A 327 -3.53 2.17 4.66
C VAL A 327 -2.27 2.17 3.80
N SER A 328 -1.57 3.30 3.73
CA SER A 328 -0.27 3.36 3.06
C SER A 328 0.77 2.48 3.78
N LEU A 329 1.54 1.72 3.02
CA LEU A 329 2.57 0.80 3.50
C LEU A 329 3.89 1.08 2.78
N THR A 330 4.67 2.00 3.33
CA THR A 330 5.95 2.43 2.74
C THR A 330 6.95 1.29 2.60
N SER A 331 6.86 0.26 3.45
CA SER A 331 7.73 -0.93 3.44
C SER A 331 7.65 -1.73 2.14
N ILE A 332 6.57 -1.61 1.37
CA ILE A 332 6.41 -2.23 0.05
C ILE A 332 6.18 -1.18 -1.06
N GLY A 333 6.29 0.11 -0.75
CA GLY A 333 6.01 1.19 -1.70
C GLY A 333 4.53 1.41 -2.02
N TYR A 334 3.60 0.89 -1.21
CA TYR A 334 2.16 1.12 -1.40
C TYR A 334 1.76 2.46 -0.77
N ASP A 335 1.21 3.39 -1.56
CA ASP A 335 0.63 4.64 -1.08
C ASP A 335 -0.85 4.72 -1.41
N LEU A 336 -1.70 4.84 -0.38
CA LEU A 336 -3.15 4.83 -0.51
C LEU A 336 -3.69 5.99 -1.34
N ILE A 337 -3.09 7.18 -1.23
CA ILE A 337 -3.54 8.36 -1.99
C ILE A 337 -3.34 8.14 -3.48
N THR A 338 -2.16 7.64 -3.86
CA THR A 338 -1.88 7.28 -5.24
C THR A 338 -2.77 6.10 -5.68
N ALA A 339 -2.92 5.07 -4.84
CA ALA A 339 -3.68 3.87 -5.18
C ALA A 339 -5.18 4.15 -5.38
N THR A 340 -5.73 5.15 -4.71
CA THR A 340 -7.15 5.58 -4.81
C THR A 340 -7.37 6.69 -5.84
N SER A 341 -6.32 7.16 -6.50
CA SER A 341 -6.44 8.10 -7.61
C SER A 341 -6.91 7.39 -8.91
N PRO A 342 -7.56 8.10 -9.85
CA PRO A 342 -7.97 7.54 -11.13
C PRO A 342 -6.87 6.76 -11.85
N ASP A 343 -7.18 5.59 -12.41
CA ASP A 343 -6.23 4.80 -13.18
C ASP A 343 -5.79 5.58 -14.45
N PRO A 344 -4.50 5.91 -14.61
CA PRO A 344 -4.00 6.69 -15.74
C PRO A 344 -4.24 6.01 -17.10
N ASP A 345 -4.37 4.68 -17.11
CA ASP A 345 -4.57 3.90 -18.33
C ASP A 345 -6.06 3.75 -18.70
N GLN A 346 -6.98 4.21 -17.86
CA GLN A 346 -8.41 4.16 -18.12
C GLN A 346 -8.81 5.16 -19.23
N ILE A 347 -9.51 4.65 -20.25
CA ILE A 347 -10.31 5.50 -21.14
C ILE A 347 -11.65 5.76 -20.47
N ILE A 348 -11.85 6.97 -19.94
CA ILE A 348 -13.08 7.34 -19.22
C ILE A 348 -14.27 7.36 -20.21
N PRO A 349 -15.31 6.53 -20.00
CA PRO A 349 -16.51 6.60 -20.84
C PRO A 349 -17.24 7.94 -20.63
N LEU A 350 -17.77 8.53 -21.69
CA LEU A 350 -18.49 9.80 -21.65
C LEU A 350 -19.81 9.66 -22.40
N MET A 351 -20.91 9.96 -21.74
CA MET A 351 -22.26 9.75 -22.27
C MET A 351 -23.20 10.90 -21.92
N VAL A 352 -24.27 11.03 -22.71
CA VAL A 352 -25.39 11.93 -22.40
C VAL A 352 -26.41 11.17 -21.55
N GLU A 353 -26.78 11.74 -20.41
CA GLU A 353 -27.71 11.13 -19.47
C GLU A 353 -29.16 11.29 -19.98
N LYS A 354 -29.88 10.19 -20.19
CA LYS A 354 -31.28 10.26 -20.62
C LYS A 354 -32.17 10.61 -19.41
N PRO A 355 -33.15 11.52 -19.55
CA PRO A 355 -34.10 11.79 -18.47
C PRO A 355 -34.97 10.54 -18.24
N GLY A 356 -34.74 9.83 -17.12
CA GLY A 356 -35.54 8.67 -16.70
C GLY A 356 -34.77 7.42 -16.27
N GLU A 357 -33.44 7.36 -16.41
CA GLU A 357 -32.64 6.26 -15.84
C GLU A 357 -32.34 6.51 -14.36
N GLU A 358 -33.21 6.01 -13.48
CA GLU A 358 -32.87 5.81 -12.07
C GLU A 358 -31.90 4.63 -11.91
N ILE A 359 -31.11 4.71 -10.83
CA ILE A 359 -29.96 3.87 -10.49
C ILE A 359 -30.37 2.41 -10.27
N GLY A 360 -29.80 1.46 -11.03
CA GLY A 360 -29.84 0.04 -10.65
C GLY A 360 -29.87 -1.01 -11.75
N SER A 361 -29.05 -0.92 -12.81
CA SER A 361 -28.92 -2.04 -13.75
C SER A 361 -27.48 -2.22 -14.19
N THR A 362 -26.82 -3.22 -13.59
CA THR A 362 -25.53 -3.77 -14.02
C THR A 362 -25.80 -4.74 -15.16
N GLU A 363 -26.17 -4.23 -16.34
CA GLU A 363 -26.21 -5.06 -17.54
C GLU A 363 -25.51 -4.34 -18.70
N THR A 364 -24.64 -5.10 -19.36
CA THR A 364 -23.93 -4.79 -20.60
C THR A 364 -24.86 -4.11 -21.61
N PRO A 365 -24.43 -3.05 -22.32
CA PRO A 365 -25.34 -2.28 -23.15
C PRO A 365 -25.81 -3.12 -24.35
N SER A 366 -27.10 -3.45 -24.35
CA SER A 366 -27.79 -3.86 -25.57
C SER A 366 -27.97 -2.63 -26.45
N SER A 367 -27.34 -2.68 -27.63
CA SER A 367 -27.58 -1.75 -28.74
C SER A 367 -29.07 -1.79 -29.12
N SER A 368 -29.85 -0.86 -28.58
CA SER A 368 -31.18 -0.53 -29.08
C SER A 368 -31.08 0.76 -29.88
N THR A 369 -31.31 0.63 -31.18
CA THR A 369 -31.44 1.73 -32.14
C THR A 369 -32.70 2.52 -31.81
N GLU A 370 -32.56 3.66 -31.11
CA GLU A 370 -33.65 4.61 -30.89
C GLU A 370 -33.22 6.05 -31.18
N ALA A 371 -34.18 6.86 -31.62
CA ALA A 371 -34.04 8.10 -32.39
C ALA A 371 -33.00 9.11 -31.84
N PRO A 372 -32.25 9.81 -32.71
CA PRO A 372 -31.25 10.78 -32.30
C PRO A 372 -31.90 11.95 -31.56
N LEU A 373 -31.54 12.11 -30.28
CA LEU A 373 -31.87 13.30 -29.50
C LEU A 373 -31.31 14.52 -30.24
N THR A 374 -32.20 15.34 -30.78
CA THR A 374 -31.82 16.53 -31.55
C THR A 374 -31.75 17.72 -30.60
N TYR A 375 -30.54 18.27 -30.41
CA TYR A 375 -30.31 19.42 -29.54
C TYR A 375 -30.24 20.71 -30.36
N LYS A 376 -30.72 21.81 -29.78
CA LYS A 376 -30.68 23.18 -30.35
C LYS A 376 -29.89 24.12 -29.44
N VAL A 377 -29.49 25.26 -30.00
CA VAL A 377 -28.87 26.33 -29.21
C VAL A 377 -29.81 26.77 -28.09
N GLY A 378 -29.27 26.86 -26.88
CA GLY A 378 -30.01 27.16 -25.67
C GLY A 378 -30.37 25.93 -24.83
N ASP A 379 -30.33 24.72 -25.41
CA ASP A 379 -30.63 23.46 -24.71
C ASP A 379 -29.50 23.06 -23.74
N ASN A 380 -29.88 22.33 -22.69
CA ASN A 380 -28.97 21.72 -21.74
C ASN A 380 -28.72 20.26 -22.10
N ILE A 381 -27.46 19.88 -22.22
CA ILE A 381 -27.03 18.50 -22.41
C ILE A 381 -26.55 17.99 -21.04
N PRO A 382 -27.29 17.08 -20.40
CA PRO A 382 -26.82 16.41 -19.20
C PRO A 382 -25.73 15.40 -19.58
N LEU A 383 -24.55 15.54 -18.98
CA LEU A 383 -23.37 14.71 -19.26
C LEU A 383 -23.04 13.90 -18.03
N ARG A 384 -22.67 12.63 -18.24
CA ARG A 384 -22.14 11.76 -17.19
C ARG A 384 -20.95 10.96 -17.69
N THR A 385 -20.02 10.68 -16.78
CA THR A 385 -18.97 9.70 -17.03
C THR A 385 -19.50 8.27 -16.85
N GLY A 386 -18.74 7.29 -17.33
CA GLY A 386 -18.75 5.95 -16.75
C GLY A 386 -18.16 5.97 -15.33
N VAL A 387 -18.10 4.78 -14.70
CA VAL A 387 -17.40 4.63 -13.43
C VAL A 387 -15.91 4.81 -13.66
N ILE A 388 -15.32 5.82 -13.04
CA ILE A 388 -13.88 6.03 -13.00
C ILE A 388 -13.31 5.10 -11.94
N ILE A 389 -12.35 4.28 -12.33
CA ILE A 389 -11.71 3.29 -11.45
C ILE A 389 -10.35 3.80 -10.97
N ASP A 390 -9.95 3.36 -9.78
CA ASP A 390 -8.64 3.63 -9.19
C ASP A 390 -7.61 2.57 -9.61
N HIS A 391 -6.36 2.74 -9.19
CA HIS A 391 -5.29 1.78 -9.47
C HIS A 391 -5.51 0.38 -8.86
N ASN A 392 -6.44 0.26 -7.91
CA ASN A 392 -6.83 -1.00 -7.30
C ASN A 392 -8.02 -1.65 -8.01
N GLY A 393 -8.55 -1.03 -9.08
CA GLY A 393 -9.72 -1.49 -9.83
C GLY A 393 -11.07 -1.21 -9.16
N ASN A 394 -11.11 -0.39 -8.11
CA ASN A 394 -12.35 0.04 -7.44
C ASN A 394 -12.81 1.39 -7.97
N PRO A 395 -14.10 1.76 -7.82
CA PRO A 395 -14.54 3.12 -8.10
C PRO A 395 -13.74 4.14 -7.27
N VAL A 396 -13.31 5.23 -7.91
CA VAL A 396 -12.60 6.31 -7.21
C VAL A 396 -13.45 6.90 -6.08
N PRO A 397 -12.83 7.41 -4.99
CA PRO A 397 -13.57 7.97 -3.85
C PRO A 397 -14.52 9.11 -4.25
N ASP A 398 -15.57 9.28 -3.45
CA ASP A 398 -16.44 10.45 -3.56
C ASP A 398 -15.63 11.74 -3.37
N GLY A 399 -15.94 12.77 -4.16
CA GLY A 399 -15.18 14.01 -4.14
C GLY A 399 -13.99 14.06 -5.10
N THR A 400 -13.72 12.97 -5.85
CA THR A 400 -12.66 12.97 -6.88
C THR A 400 -13.01 13.99 -7.96
N VAL A 401 -12.06 14.90 -8.24
CA VAL A 401 -12.30 16.02 -9.17
C VAL A 401 -12.23 15.52 -10.60
N VAL A 402 -13.26 15.86 -11.37
CA VAL A 402 -13.40 15.51 -12.78
C VAL A 402 -13.64 16.78 -13.58
N ARG A 403 -12.90 16.94 -14.68
CA ARG A 403 -12.93 18.11 -15.55
C ARG A 403 -13.55 17.74 -16.89
N PHE A 404 -14.70 18.34 -17.19
CA PHE A 404 -15.30 18.28 -18.52
C PHE A 404 -14.70 19.40 -19.35
N LEU A 405 -14.03 19.05 -20.45
CA LEU A 405 -13.40 19.98 -21.38
C LEU A 405 -14.24 20.04 -22.66
N ILE A 406 -14.71 21.23 -22.99
CA ILE A 406 -15.54 21.50 -24.17
C ILE A 406 -14.71 22.34 -25.14
N ASP A 407 -14.27 21.72 -26.22
CA ASP A 407 -13.54 22.38 -27.29
C ASP A 407 -14.53 22.83 -28.37
N THR A 408 -14.71 24.15 -28.46
CA THR A 408 -15.44 24.79 -29.56
C THR A 408 -14.44 25.00 -30.68
N LYS A 409 -14.55 24.26 -31.80
CA LYS A 409 -13.65 24.37 -32.96
C LYS A 409 -13.83 25.69 -33.74
N SER A 410 -13.95 26.80 -33.03
CA SER A 410 -14.06 28.17 -33.52
C SER A 410 -12.65 28.76 -33.75
N ALA A 411 -12.57 29.81 -34.57
CA ALA A 411 -11.30 30.45 -34.95
C ALA A 411 -10.46 31.02 -33.76
N SER A 412 -11.03 31.11 -32.57
CA SER A 412 -10.38 31.57 -31.32
C SER A 412 -9.83 30.43 -30.44
N GLY A 413 -10.06 29.16 -30.76
CA GLY A 413 -9.47 28.00 -30.06
C GLY A 413 -9.77 27.92 -28.55
N SER A 414 -10.94 28.41 -28.12
CA SER A 414 -11.29 28.49 -26.69
C SER A 414 -11.83 27.14 -26.17
N ILE A 415 -11.17 26.60 -25.13
CA ILE A 415 -11.59 25.41 -24.39
C ILE A 415 -12.31 25.88 -23.12
N GLU A 416 -13.58 25.51 -22.97
CA GLU A 416 -14.34 25.71 -21.73
C GLU A 416 -14.13 24.50 -20.80
N GLN A 417 -14.01 24.74 -19.50
CA GLN A 417 -13.78 23.71 -18.49
C GLN A 417 -14.83 23.81 -17.40
N ILE A 418 -15.48 22.68 -17.09
CA ILE A 418 -16.42 22.55 -15.97
C ILE A 418 -15.87 21.49 -15.02
N GLU A 419 -15.63 21.89 -13.77
CA GLU A 419 -15.17 20.97 -12.72
C GLU A 419 -16.37 20.46 -11.91
N THR A 420 -16.38 19.17 -11.65
CA THR A 420 -17.36 18.50 -10.79
C THR A 420 -16.68 17.43 -9.95
N GLN A 421 -17.42 16.82 -9.05
CA GLN A 421 -16.94 15.75 -8.17
C GLN A 421 -17.67 14.44 -8.44
N THR A 422 -16.97 13.32 -8.28
CA THR A 422 -17.57 11.99 -8.36
C THR A 422 -18.47 11.69 -7.18
N ILE A 423 -19.53 10.93 -7.44
CA ILE A 423 -20.30 10.18 -6.45
C ILE A 423 -20.38 8.73 -6.95
N ASN A 424 -19.92 7.76 -6.15
CA ASN A 424 -19.74 6.37 -6.53
C ASN A 424 -18.91 6.21 -7.82
N GLY A 425 -17.80 6.95 -7.93
CA GLY A 425 -16.93 6.96 -9.11
C GLY A 425 -17.52 7.58 -10.38
N ILE A 426 -18.72 8.17 -10.33
CA ILE A 426 -19.38 8.78 -11.50
C ILE A 426 -19.46 10.29 -11.31
N ALA A 427 -18.99 11.05 -12.30
CA ALA A 427 -19.12 12.50 -12.36
C ALA A 427 -20.26 12.90 -13.30
N ARG A 428 -21.05 13.91 -12.88
CA ARG A 428 -22.18 14.46 -13.64
C ARG A 428 -22.06 15.97 -13.79
N THR A 429 -22.50 16.48 -14.93
CA THR A 429 -22.63 17.91 -15.19
C THR A 429 -23.74 18.19 -16.22
N SER A 430 -24.10 19.45 -16.41
CA SER A 430 -25.04 19.87 -17.44
C SER A 430 -24.42 21.02 -18.24
N TYR A 431 -24.20 20.80 -19.53
CA TYR A 431 -23.64 21.80 -20.44
C TYR A 431 -24.75 22.51 -21.24
N ARG A 432 -24.76 23.85 -21.24
CA ARG A 432 -25.72 24.62 -22.04
C ARG A 432 -25.10 25.05 -23.37
N ILE A 433 -25.73 24.69 -24.48
CA ILE A 433 -25.25 25.05 -25.82
C ILE A 433 -25.44 26.54 -26.07
N GLN A 434 -24.35 27.30 -26.24
CA GLN A 434 -24.40 28.75 -26.38
C GLN A 434 -24.41 29.22 -27.83
N ASN A 435 -23.76 28.49 -28.74
CA ASN A 435 -23.56 28.88 -30.14
C ASN A 435 -23.78 27.70 -31.10
N ILE A 436 -23.92 28.01 -32.39
CA ILE A 436 -23.93 27.03 -33.48
C ILE A 436 -22.48 26.64 -33.80
N GLY A 437 -22.23 25.38 -34.12
CA GLY A 437 -20.89 24.91 -34.48
C GLY A 437 -20.62 23.45 -34.12
N VAL A 438 -19.34 23.06 -34.27
CA VAL A 438 -18.84 21.74 -33.89
C VAL A 438 -18.19 21.80 -32.52
N PHE A 439 -18.65 20.95 -31.62
CA PHE A 439 -18.17 20.81 -30.25
C PHE A 439 -17.53 19.44 -30.06
N ASN A 440 -16.37 19.41 -29.41
CA ASN A 440 -15.74 18.19 -28.93
C ASN A 440 -15.74 18.20 -27.41
N LEU A 441 -16.44 17.25 -26.80
CA LEU A 441 -16.51 17.09 -25.36
C LEU A 441 -15.64 15.91 -24.96
N ARG A 442 -14.80 16.14 -23.95
CA ARG A 442 -13.93 15.13 -23.33
C ARG A 442 -13.91 15.34 -21.83
N VAL A 443 -13.50 14.31 -21.11
CA VAL A 443 -13.33 14.33 -19.66
C VAL A 443 -11.91 13.96 -19.27
N THR A 444 -11.40 14.57 -18.21
CA THR A 444 -10.17 14.14 -17.52
C THR A 444 -10.39 14.07 -16.02
N ALA A 445 -9.68 13.16 -15.36
CA ALA A 445 -9.64 13.02 -13.91
C ALA A 445 -8.21 12.64 -13.54
N ASP A 446 -7.39 13.58 -13.06
CA ASP A 446 -5.95 13.37 -12.89
C ASP A 446 -5.66 12.13 -12.00
N PRO A 447 -4.81 11.17 -12.43
CA PRO A 447 -3.95 11.18 -13.62
C PRO A 447 -4.56 10.62 -14.92
N ALA A 448 -5.80 10.11 -14.94
CA ALA A 448 -6.51 9.67 -16.14
C ALA A 448 -6.83 10.83 -17.10
N GLN A 449 -6.08 10.94 -18.20
CA GLN A 449 -6.20 12.03 -19.17
C GLN A 449 -7.02 11.67 -20.43
N ILE A 450 -7.41 10.41 -20.60
CA ILE A 450 -8.01 9.91 -21.82
C ILE A 450 -9.49 9.58 -21.56
N SER A 451 -10.36 10.03 -22.46
CA SER A 451 -11.79 9.75 -22.42
C SER A 451 -12.37 9.54 -23.81
N GLN A 452 -13.54 8.91 -23.86
CA GLN A 452 -14.37 8.93 -25.06
C GLN A 452 -14.72 10.37 -25.44
N ILE A 453 -14.68 10.66 -26.74
CA ILE A 453 -14.98 12.00 -27.25
C ILE A 453 -16.40 12.00 -27.78
N LEU A 454 -17.23 12.89 -27.23
CA LEU A 454 -18.53 13.19 -27.80
C LEU A 454 -18.40 14.37 -28.75
N ASN A 455 -18.71 14.14 -30.01
CA ASN A 455 -18.76 15.18 -31.04
C ASN A 455 -20.20 15.58 -31.31
N LEU A 456 -20.45 16.88 -31.22
CA LEU A 456 -21.76 17.47 -31.47
C LEU A 456 -21.63 18.49 -32.60
N GLU A 457 -22.41 18.31 -33.65
CA GLU A 457 -22.55 19.27 -34.74
C GLU A 457 -23.93 19.92 -34.64
N ILE A 458 -23.99 21.16 -34.17
CA ILE A 458 -25.23 21.92 -34.01
C ILE A 458 -25.40 22.85 -35.21
N THR A 459 -26.53 22.70 -35.93
CA THR A 459 -26.94 23.57 -37.06
C THR A 459 -28.26 24.29 -36.75
N ASP A 460 -28.70 25.22 -37.60
CA ASP A 460 -30.01 25.90 -37.49
C ASP A 460 -31.20 24.93 -37.46
N ALA A 461 -31.05 23.72 -38.02
CA ALA A 461 -32.08 22.68 -38.05
C ALA A 461 -32.05 21.76 -36.80
N GLY A 462 -31.07 21.91 -35.92
CA GLY A 462 -30.75 20.99 -34.82
C GLY A 462 -29.51 20.13 -35.11
N GLY A 463 -28.96 19.49 -34.09
CA GLY A 463 -27.74 18.69 -34.19
C GLY A 463 -27.86 17.28 -33.62
N GLN A 464 -27.05 16.35 -34.15
CA GLN A 464 -26.94 14.96 -33.67
C GLN A 464 -25.64 14.78 -32.88
N ILE A 465 -25.66 13.89 -31.89
CA ILE A 465 -24.48 13.52 -31.10
C ILE A 465 -23.88 12.26 -31.69
N THR A 466 -22.57 12.29 -31.96
CA THR A 466 -21.80 11.11 -32.34
C THR A 466 -20.72 10.87 -31.29
N SER A 467 -20.57 9.64 -30.84
CA SER A 467 -19.48 9.24 -29.93
C SER A 467 -18.42 8.51 -30.73
N PHE A 468 -17.15 8.81 -30.50
CA PHE A 468 -16.06 7.98 -30.96
C PHE A 468 -15.01 7.81 -29.87
N GLU A 469 -14.42 6.62 -29.82
CA GLU A 469 -13.25 6.38 -28.99
C GLU A 469 -12.04 7.06 -29.63
N PRO A 470 -11.22 7.79 -28.85
CA PRO A 470 -9.99 8.35 -29.39
C PRO A 470 -9.11 7.22 -29.93
N THR A 471 -8.64 7.36 -31.17
CA THR A 471 -7.59 6.47 -31.68
C THR A 471 -6.34 6.70 -30.84
N LEU A 472 -6.04 5.77 -29.91
CA LEU A 472 -4.75 5.74 -29.24
C LEU A 472 -3.68 5.69 -30.34
N ALA A 473 -2.71 6.61 -30.30
CA ALA A 473 -1.53 6.47 -31.15
C ALA A 473 -0.92 5.10 -30.84
N PRO A 474 -0.61 4.25 -31.84
CA PRO A 474 -0.13 2.92 -31.58
C PRO A 474 1.18 3.00 -30.78
N THR A 475 1.11 2.70 -29.49
CA THR A 475 2.27 2.23 -28.72
C THR A 475 2.59 0.86 -29.29
N GLY A 476 3.50 0.86 -30.26
CA GLY A 476 3.84 -0.32 -31.04
C GLY A 476 4.32 -1.47 -30.15
N MET A 477 3.49 -2.49 -30.02
CA MET A 477 3.92 -3.88 -29.94
C MET A 477 2.85 -4.75 -30.57
N ALA A 478 2.87 -4.84 -31.91
CA ALA A 478 2.07 -5.82 -32.63
C ALA A 478 2.69 -7.20 -32.38
N THR A 479 1.99 -8.05 -31.62
CA THR A 479 2.24 -9.49 -31.55
C THR A 479 1.89 -10.10 -32.91
N PRO A 480 2.81 -10.76 -33.64
CA PRO A 480 2.47 -11.40 -34.91
C PRO A 480 1.76 -12.72 -34.64
N THR A 481 0.48 -12.80 -34.98
CA THR A 481 -0.21 -14.09 -35.20
C THR A 481 0.09 -14.56 -36.61
N ALA A 482 0.51 -15.82 -36.73
CA ALA A 482 0.92 -16.45 -37.98
C ALA A 482 -0.18 -16.47 -39.04
N THR A 483 0.13 -16.06 -40.27
CA THR A 483 -0.61 -16.41 -41.48
C THR A 483 0.38 -16.50 -42.66
N ILE A 484 0.09 -17.46 -43.54
CA ILE A 484 0.94 -18.17 -44.50
C ILE A 484 1.49 -17.30 -45.65
N ASP A 485 2.75 -17.60 -46.01
CA ASP A 485 3.55 -17.27 -47.21
C ASP A 485 2.96 -16.33 -48.29
N ALA A 486 3.63 -15.19 -48.49
CA ALA A 486 3.99 -14.65 -49.83
C ALA A 486 5.03 -13.51 -49.73
N LEU A 487 6.24 -13.80 -50.27
CA LEU A 487 7.26 -12.93 -50.88
C LEU A 487 7.83 -11.70 -50.13
N GLU A 488 9.15 -11.77 -49.92
CA GLU A 488 10.07 -10.86 -49.25
C GLU A 488 10.06 -9.40 -49.77
N THR A 489 10.03 -8.42 -48.85
CA THR A 489 10.43 -7.00 -49.04
C THR A 489 10.77 -6.43 -47.65
N PRO A 490 11.83 -5.58 -47.49
CA PRO A 490 12.84 -5.76 -46.45
C PRO A 490 12.48 -5.16 -45.08
N GLU A 491 12.93 -5.86 -44.05
CA GLU A 491 12.88 -5.49 -42.65
C GLU A 491 13.67 -4.19 -42.39
N ASN A 492 13.04 -3.22 -41.71
CA ASN A 492 13.75 -2.07 -41.14
C ASN A 492 14.67 -2.57 -40.02
N GLN A 493 15.94 -2.79 -40.35
CA GLN A 493 16.98 -3.08 -39.37
C GLN A 493 17.05 -1.94 -38.35
N LYS A 494 16.79 -2.25 -37.08
CA LYS A 494 17.20 -1.37 -35.97
C LYS A 494 18.72 -1.20 -36.08
N LEU A 495 19.19 0.02 -36.35
CA LEU A 495 20.62 0.32 -36.36
C LEU A 495 21.23 -0.16 -35.03
N THR A 496 22.19 -1.06 -35.13
CA THR A 496 23.02 -1.55 -34.04
C THR A 496 23.80 -0.39 -33.40
N ASN A 497 24.24 -0.54 -32.15
CA ASN A 497 25.01 0.52 -31.45
C ASN A 497 26.23 0.99 -32.25
N HIS A 498 26.90 0.09 -32.98
CA HIS A 498 28.05 0.45 -33.82
C HIS A 498 27.66 1.31 -35.03
N GLU A 499 26.50 1.05 -35.65
CA GLU A 499 25.97 1.88 -36.74
C GLU A 499 25.58 3.28 -36.24
N GLN A 500 25.32 3.43 -34.94
CA GLN A 500 25.13 4.73 -34.27
C GLN A 500 26.44 5.36 -33.78
N GLY A 501 27.58 4.69 -33.95
CA GLY A 501 28.91 5.15 -33.48
C GLY A 501 29.11 5.04 -31.97
N MET A 502 28.32 4.20 -31.30
CA MET A 502 28.36 3.97 -29.85
C MET A 502 28.91 2.59 -29.52
N LEU A 503 29.55 2.46 -28.36
CA LEU A 503 29.98 1.16 -27.85
C LEU A 503 28.79 0.35 -27.32
N SER A 504 28.87 -0.96 -27.49
CA SER A 504 27.98 -1.94 -26.86
C SER A 504 28.52 -2.41 -25.50
N ALA A 505 27.66 -3.03 -24.70
CA ALA A 505 28.10 -3.69 -23.46
C ALA A 505 29.13 -4.81 -23.71
N GLY A 506 29.09 -5.46 -24.88
CA GLY A 506 30.07 -6.46 -25.29
C GLY A 506 31.47 -5.87 -25.49
N ASP A 507 31.57 -4.65 -26.02
CA ASP A 507 32.84 -3.97 -26.24
C ASP A 507 33.54 -3.62 -24.93
N TRP A 508 32.76 -3.22 -23.93
CA TRP A 508 33.26 -2.99 -22.58
C TRP A 508 33.86 -4.26 -21.97
N LEU A 509 33.12 -5.38 -22.04
CA LEU A 509 33.56 -6.65 -21.47
C LEU A 509 34.83 -7.16 -22.15
N LEU A 510 34.86 -7.16 -23.49
CA LEU A 510 36.02 -7.60 -24.26
C LEU A 510 37.24 -6.71 -23.99
N SER A 511 37.08 -5.37 -24.02
CA SER A 511 38.17 -4.44 -23.73
C SER A 511 38.75 -4.68 -22.33
N THR A 512 37.88 -4.89 -21.34
CA THR A 512 38.28 -5.18 -19.96
C THR A 512 39.09 -6.48 -19.88
N ILE A 513 38.63 -7.56 -20.53
CA ILE A 513 39.35 -8.84 -20.58
C ILE A 513 40.75 -8.66 -21.20
N PHE A 514 40.88 -7.93 -22.30
CA PHE A 514 42.17 -7.69 -22.95
C PHE A 514 43.13 -6.87 -22.08
N ILE A 515 42.65 -5.79 -21.44
CA ILE A 515 43.46 -4.95 -20.54
C ILE A 515 44.05 -5.80 -19.40
N PHE A 516 43.20 -6.57 -18.71
CA PHE A 516 43.65 -7.40 -17.59
C PHE A 516 44.51 -8.58 -18.04
N SER A 517 44.27 -9.15 -19.22
CA SER A 517 45.09 -10.22 -19.78
C SER A 517 46.52 -9.73 -20.08
N ILE A 518 46.67 -8.56 -20.72
CA ILE A 518 47.97 -7.96 -21.00
C ILE A 518 48.69 -7.60 -19.70
N ALA A 519 47.99 -6.98 -18.74
CA ALA A 519 48.57 -6.65 -17.45
C ALA A 519 49.04 -7.89 -16.69
N SER A 520 48.29 -8.99 -16.75
CA SER A 520 48.65 -10.27 -16.14
C SER A 520 49.87 -10.91 -16.81
N ILE A 521 49.97 -10.85 -18.14
CA ILE A 521 51.15 -11.31 -18.89
C ILE A 521 52.38 -10.49 -18.51
N LEU A 522 52.26 -9.17 -18.44
CA LEU A 522 53.35 -8.28 -18.03
C LEU A 522 53.77 -8.52 -16.58
N TYR A 523 52.80 -8.77 -15.68
CA TYR A 523 53.07 -9.14 -14.30
C TYR A 523 53.82 -10.47 -14.20
N TRP A 524 53.36 -11.49 -14.93
CA TRP A 524 53.98 -12.81 -14.96
C TRP A 524 55.39 -12.78 -15.56
N TRP A 525 55.59 -12.08 -16.67
CA TRP A 525 56.91 -11.88 -17.29
C TRP A 525 57.89 -11.21 -16.32
N GLY A 526 57.39 -10.20 -15.60
CA GLY A 526 58.12 -9.51 -14.57
C GLY A 526 58.60 -10.37 -13.41
N TRP A 527 57.67 -11.14 -12.88
CA TRP A 527 57.91 -12.11 -11.83
C TRP A 527 58.95 -13.16 -12.24
N GLN A 528 58.89 -13.64 -13.50
CA GLN A 528 59.82 -14.61 -14.06
C GLN A 528 61.25 -14.05 -14.22
N LYS A 529 61.39 -12.80 -14.69
CA LYS A 529 62.70 -12.23 -15.07
C LYS A 529 63.44 -11.53 -13.92
N GLN A 530 62.76 -11.01 -12.89
CA GLN A 530 63.38 -10.19 -11.84
C GLN A 530 62.89 -10.57 -10.44
N LYS A 531 63.33 -11.74 -9.95
CA LYS A 531 62.93 -12.32 -8.64
C LYS A 531 63.15 -11.42 -7.41
N TYR A 532 63.98 -10.37 -7.51
CA TYR A 532 64.33 -9.48 -6.38
C TYR A 532 64.21 -7.97 -6.68
N SER A 533 63.77 -7.57 -7.87
CA SER A 533 63.62 -6.14 -8.24
C SER A 533 62.36 -5.89 -9.07
N TRP A 534 61.31 -6.68 -8.88
CA TRP A 534 60.08 -6.56 -9.65
C TRP A 534 59.35 -5.26 -9.33
N ASN A 535 58.96 -4.51 -10.36
CA ASN A 535 58.26 -3.23 -10.22
C ASN A 535 56.78 -3.38 -10.61
N PRO A 536 55.83 -3.33 -9.65
CA PRO A 536 54.40 -3.45 -9.95
C PRO A 536 53.85 -2.28 -10.76
N ARG A 537 54.63 -1.21 -10.99
CA ARG A 537 54.20 -0.04 -11.78
C ARG A 537 54.04 -0.35 -13.28
N ILE A 538 54.73 -1.35 -13.83
CA ILE A 538 54.60 -1.72 -15.26
C ILE A 538 53.18 -2.22 -15.59
N PRO A 539 52.64 -3.24 -14.90
CA PRO A 539 51.27 -3.69 -15.16
C PRO A 539 50.22 -2.62 -14.78
N VAL A 540 50.45 -1.82 -13.74
CA VAL A 540 49.54 -0.71 -13.38
C VAL A 540 49.50 0.36 -14.47
N ALA A 541 50.64 0.77 -15.00
CA ALA A 541 50.71 1.74 -16.10
C ALA A 541 50.10 1.18 -17.40
N SER A 542 50.21 -0.13 -17.63
CA SER A 542 49.54 -0.82 -18.73
C SER A 542 48.01 -0.76 -18.60
N ILE A 543 47.47 -1.04 -17.41
CA ILE A 543 46.01 -0.94 -17.14
C ILE A 543 45.52 0.49 -17.39
N LEU A 544 46.22 1.49 -16.85
CA LEU A 544 45.87 2.89 -17.05
C LEU A 544 45.90 3.30 -18.52
N GLY A 545 46.91 2.89 -19.27
CA GLY A 545 47.01 3.15 -20.71
C GLY A 545 45.85 2.54 -21.50
N GLY A 546 45.44 1.32 -21.17
CA GLY A 546 44.28 0.65 -21.79
C GLY A 546 42.97 1.38 -21.51
N TYR A 547 42.71 1.79 -20.26
CA TYR A 547 41.48 2.50 -19.92
C TYR A 547 41.41 3.93 -20.45
N VAL A 548 42.54 4.65 -20.54
CA VAL A 548 42.56 5.99 -21.16
C VAL A 548 42.09 5.91 -22.62
N VAL A 549 42.57 4.90 -23.36
CA VAL A 549 42.14 4.69 -24.73
C VAL A 549 40.69 4.22 -24.82
N TYR A 550 40.25 3.33 -23.92
CA TYR A 550 38.85 2.93 -23.86
C TYR A 550 37.91 4.12 -23.61
N PHE A 551 38.23 4.99 -22.64
CA PHE A 551 37.45 6.18 -22.35
C PHE A 551 37.46 7.22 -23.48
N TYR A 552 38.51 7.27 -24.30
CA TYR A 552 38.52 8.10 -25.52
C TYR A 552 37.37 7.73 -26.45
N PHE A 553 37.11 6.44 -26.63
CA PHE A 553 36.01 5.95 -27.46
C PHE A 553 34.64 6.09 -26.78
N VAL A 554 34.55 5.91 -25.45
CA VAL A 554 33.29 6.08 -24.69
C VAL A 554 32.79 7.52 -24.72
N ILE A 555 33.70 8.50 -24.60
CA ILE A 555 33.35 9.93 -24.57
C ILE A 555 33.05 10.46 -25.99
N GLY A 556 33.35 9.69 -27.04
CA GLY A 556 33.09 10.09 -28.43
C GLY A 556 33.99 11.23 -28.91
N LEU A 557 35.26 11.25 -28.49
CA LEU A 557 36.24 12.24 -28.93
C LEU A 557 36.47 12.19 -30.46
N PRO A 558 37.03 13.25 -31.09
CA PRO A 558 37.07 13.37 -32.55
C PRO A 558 37.61 12.12 -33.26
N GLY A 559 36.87 11.62 -34.25
CA GLY A 559 37.20 10.41 -35.01
C GLY A 559 36.79 9.07 -34.34
N ALA A 560 36.36 9.07 -33.07
CA ALA A 560 35.93 7.84 -32.39
C ALA A 560 34.61 7.29 -32.95
N ALA A 561 33.60 8.15 -33.13
CA ALA A 561 32.29 7.73 -33.65
C ALA A 561 32.38 7.22 -35.10
N ASP A 562 33.17 7.88 -35.95
CA ASP A 562 33.39 7.46 -37.33
C ASP A 562 34.17 6.14 -37.41
N GLY A 563 35.16 5.97 -36.52
CA GLY A 563 35.90 4.71 -36.41
C GLY A 563 35.01 3.54 -35.96
N ILE A 564 34.14 3.75 -34.97
CA ILE A 564 33.21 2.72 -34.50
C ILE A 564 32.20 2.33 -35.61
N LYS A 565 31.72 3.31 -36.39
CA LYS A 565 30.80 3.05 -37.50
C LYS A 565 31.42 2.23 -38.63
N ASN A 566 32.70 2.47 -38.94
CA ASN A 566 33.37 1.83 -40.08
C ASN A 566 33.98 0.47 -39.72
N ASP A 567 34.58 0.35 -38.53
CA ASP A 567 35.44 -0.78 -38.15
C ASP A 567 34.90 -1.58 -36.94
N GLY A 568 33.77 -1.15 -36.35
CA GLY A 568 33.08 -1.83 -35.26
C GLY A 568 33.94 -2.02 -33.99
N SER A 569 33.67 -3.10 -33.24
CA SER A 569 34.40 -3.48 -32.03
C SER A 569 35.90 -3.70 -32.24
N GLY A 570 36.32 -4.10 -33.44
CA GLY A 570 37.69 -4.51 -33.73
C GLY A 570 38.69 -3.36 -33.56
N LEU A 571 38.29 -2.16 -33.96
CA LEU A 571 39.09 -0.94 -33.84
C LEU A 571 39.43 -0.66 -32.37
N ILE A 572 38.43 -0.67 -31.50
CA ILE A 572 38.59 -0.40 -30.07
C ILE A 572 39.56 -1.40 -29.44
N LEU A 573 39.43 -2.68 -29.77
CA LEU A 573 40.32 -3.72 -29.23
C LEU A 573 41.78 -3.50 -29.64
N ILE A 574 42.05 -3.15 -30.90
CA ILE A 574 43.40 -2.84 -31.38
C ILE A 574 43.97 -1.64 -30.60
N TRP A 575 43.18 -0.59 -30.45
CA TRP A 575 43.62 0.62 -29.76
C TRP A 575 43.81 0.41 -28.25
N VAL A 576 42.97 -0.38 -27.60
CA VAL A 576 43.11 -0.75 -26.19
C VAL A 576 44.37 -1.60 -25.97
N VAL A 577 44.69 -2.52 -26.89
CA VAL A 577 45.94 -3.29 -26.85
C VAL A 577 47.14 -2.36 -27.02
N LEU A 578 47.13 -1.45 -28.00
CA LEU A 578 48.18 -0.46 -28.20
C LEU A 578 48.35 0.45 -26.99
N GLY A 579 47.26 0.97 -26.42
CA GLY A 579 47.26 1.78 -25.21
C GLY A 579 47.85 1.04 -24.02
N SER A 580 47.52 -0.24 -23.86
CA SER A 580 48.06 -1.10 -22.81
C SER A 580 49.57 -1.34 -22.98
N LEU A 581 50.04 -1.53 -24.21
CA LEU A 581 51.47 -1.71 -24.52
C LEU A 581 52.27 -0.43 -24.33
N VAL A 582 51.74 0.72 -24.77
CA VAL A 582 52.35 2.04 -24.56
C VAL A 582 52.41 2.37 -23.07
N GLY A 583 51.32 2.14 -22.33
CA GLY A 583 51.28 2.31 -20.87
C GLY A 583 52.32 1.43 -20.17
N GLY A 584 52.43 0.16 -20.58
CA GLY A 584 53.48 -0.75 -20.09
C GLY A 584 54.90 -0.26 -20.42
N GLY A 585 55.11 0.26 -21.63
CA GLY A 585 56.39 0.84 -22.08
C GLY A 585 56.78 2.10 -21.30
N ILE A 586 55.83 2.98 -21.00
CA ILE A 586 56.02 4.14 -20.11
C ILE A 586 56.39 3.67 -18.70
N GLY A 587 55.68 2.67 -18.17
CA GLY A 587 56.01 2.05 -16.89
C GLY A 587 57.43 1.48 -16.85
N TYR A 588 57.87 0.86 -17.96
CA TYR A 588 59.24 0.34 -18.11
C TYR A 588 60.29 1.46 -18.20
N LEU A 589 60.03 2.52 -18.98
CA LEU A 589 60.90 3.70 -19.06
C LEU A 589 61.04 4.41 -17.71
N TRP A 590 59.94 4.55 -16.98
CA TRP A 590 59.97 5.10 -15.63
C TRP A 590 60.84 4.23 -14.71
N TYR A 591 60.68 2.92 -14.78
CA TYR A 591 61.51 1.99 -14.03
C TYR A 591 63.02 2.11 -14.37
N THR A 592 63.39 2.22 -15.65
CA THR A 592 64.79 2.32 -16.06
C THR A 592 65.42 3.68 -15.68
N LEU A 593 64.67 4.78 -15.79
CA LEU A 593 65.12 6.12 -15.38
C LEU A 593 65.30 6.24 -13.86
N GLU A 594 64.46 5.59 -13.07
CA GLU A 594 64.61 5.56 -11.61
C GLU A 594 65.79 4.70 -11.18
N ARG A 595 66.08 3.63 -11.93
CA ARG A 595 67.26 2.79 -11.72
C ARG A 595 68.55 3.49 -12.13
N SER A 596 68.55 4.31 -13.20
CA SER A 596 69.73 5.08 -13.61
C SER A 596 70.07 6.26 -12.68
N LYS A 597 69.10 6.75 -11.89
CA LYS A 597 69.34 7.73 -10.82
C LYS A 597 69.91 7.12 -9.53
N LYS A 598 69.88 5.79 -9.40
CA LYS A 598 70.35 5.03 -8.23
C LYS A 598 71.69 4.31 -8.46
N VAL A 599 72.35 4.53 -9.61
CA VAL A 599 73.70 4.04 -9.94
C VAL A 599 74.69 5.18 -9.91
#